data_AF-A0A524PU35-F1
#
_entry.id   AF-A0A524PU35-F1
#
_cell.length_a   1.000
_cell.length_b   1.000
_cell.length_c   1.000
_cell.angle_alpha   90.00
_cell.angle_beta   90.00
_cell.angle_gamma   90.00
#
_symmetry.space_group_name_H-M   'P 1'
#
loop_
_entity.id
_entity.type
_entity.pdbx_description
1 polymer ?
#
loop_
_entity_poly.entity_id
_entity_poly.type
_entity_poly.pdbx_seq_one_letter_code
_entity_poly.pdbx_strand_id
1 'polypeptide(L)'
;MKPSKTLLLLLVFLVFLFGPSCFLDGPVRISSGFSIKFPSIPAKITGLVLKPVSTAGYDSITVIENVPQADSLPVEFNTGFEPIQFTDSSNLFGKLIDSIFYSSGQTRIMYYGDSQLEGDRITDWLRRELRNYSGGTGPGLLSPTMLVPYTRSSYIRASANWKKYNYLSYHSGEINHRS
;
A
#
# COMPACT_ATOMS: atom_id res chain seq x y z
N MET A 1 -21.65 15.82 -13.82
CA MET A 1 -21.39 17.28 -13.68
C MET A 1 -19.97 17.56 -14.13
N LYS A 2 -19.70 18.66 -14.86
CA LYS A 2 -18.32 19.03 -15.22
C LYS A 2 -17.52 19.30 -13.92
N PRO A 3 -16.26 18.82 -13.80
CA PRO A 3 -15.50 18.89 -12.54
C PRO A 3 -15.32 20.31 -12.01
N SER A 4 -15.26 21.31 -12.89
CA SER A 4 -15.20 22.73 -12.51
C SER A 4 -16.45 23.24 -11.80
N LYS A 5 -17.64 22.72 -12.14
CA LYS A 5 -18.90 23.11 -11.49
C LYS A 5 -19.00 22.52 -10.08
N THR A 6 -18.48 21.31 -9.88
CA THR A 6 -18.42 20.67 -8.56
C THR A 6 -17.43 21.39 -7.64
N LEU A 7 -16.26 21.79 -8.16
CA LEU A 7 -15.28 22.58 -7.41
C LEU A 7 -15.86 23.93 -6.97
N LEU A 8 -16.52 24.65 -7.89
CA LEU A 8 -17.14 25.94 -7.60
C LEU A 8 -18.22 25.81 -6.52
N LEU A 9 -19.06 24.77 -6.62
CA LEU A 9 -20.12 24.50 -5.65
C LEU A 9 -19.53 24.20 -4.26
N LEU A 10 -18.44 23.44 -4.20
CA LEU A 10 -17.74 23.13 -2.94
C LEU A 10 -17.10 24.38 -2.32
N LEU A 11 -16.51 25.25 -3.13
CA LEU A 11 -15.91 26.50 -2.66
C LEU A 11 -16.97 27.47 -2.12
N VAL A 12 -18.12 27.58 -2.78
CA VAL A 12 -19.25 28.38 -2.29
C VAL A 12 -19.73 27.83 -0.95
N PHE A 13 -19.87 26.50 -0.81
CA PHE A 13 -20.30 25.89 0.44
C PHE A 13 -19.29 26.12 1.58
N LEU A 14 -17.99 26.06 1.27
CA LEU A 14 -16.92 26.36 2.23
C LEU A 14 -17.00 27.81 2.72
N VAL A 15 -17.20 28.77 1.82
CA VAL A 15 -17.33 30.19 2.18
C VAL A 15 -18.58 30.43 3.03
N PHE A 16 -19.69 29.76 2.74
CA PHE A 16 -20.91 29.90 3.55
C PHE A 16 -20.77 29.31 4.96
N LEU A 17 -20.06 28.19 5.11
CA LEU A 17 -19.85 27.55 6.41
C LEU A 17 -18.81 28.26 7.28
N PHE A 18 -17.73 28.76 6.67
CA PHE A 18 -16.58 29.31 7.38
C PHE A 18 -16.45 30.84 7.31
N GLY A 19 -17.09 31.49 6.33
CA GLY A 19 -17.07 32.95 6.20
C GLY A 19 -17.63 33.68 7.41
N PRO A 20 -18.80 33.29 7.96
CA PRO A 20 -19.33 33.89 9.19
C PRO A 20 -18.41 33.72 10.40
N SER A 21 -17.64 32.63 10.46
CA SER A 21 -16.66 32.35 11.52
C SER A 21 -15.50 33.34 11.56
N CYS A 22 -15.24 34.09 10.49
CA CYS A 22 -14.18 35.12 10.46
C CYS A 22 -14.62 36.46 11.08
N PHE A 23 -15.93 36.69 11.23
CA PHE A 23 -16.49 37.96 11.70
C PHE A 23 -17.24 37.85 13.04
N LEU A 24 -17.52 36.64 13.50
CA LEU A 24 -18.32 36.37 14.70
C LEU A 24 -17.47 35.64 15.75
N ASP A 25 -17.01 36.36 16.76
CA ASP A 25 -16.16 35.83 17.85
C ASP A 25 -16.95 35.10 18.96
N GLY A 26 -18.20 34.70 18.70
CA GLY A 26 -19.03 34.05 19.73
C GLY A 26 -20.34 33.42 19.25
N PRO A 27 -21.02 32.65 20.12
CA PRO A 27 -22.29 32.01 19.80
C PRO A 27 -23.37 33.05 19.51
N VAL A 28 -23.99 32.99 18.33
CA VAL A 28 -25.15 33.81 17.97
C VAL A 28 -26.40 33.16 18.57
N ARG A 29 -27.04 33.83 19.52
CA ARG A 29 -28.31 33.38 20.13
C ARG A 29 -29.49 33.84 19.28
N ILE A 30 -30.33 32.90 18.84
CA ILE A 30 -31.53 33.18 18.05
C ILE A 30 -32.79 33.11 18.91
N SER A 31 -32.82 32.25 19.93
CA SER A 31 -33.92 32.14 20.89
C SER A 31 -33.43 31.65 22.26
N SER A 32 -34.32 31.67 23.26
CA SER A 32 -34.07 31.11 24.61
C SER A 32 -33.92 29.59 24.55
N GLY A 33 -32.73 29.13 24.15
CA GLY A 33 -32.37 27.71 24.04
C GLY A 33 -31.62 27.34 22.75
N PHE A 34 -31.62 28.21 21.72
CA PHE A 34 -30.95 27.94 20.45
C PHE A 34 -29.82 28.94 20.19
N SER A 35 -28.59 28.43 20.23
CA SER A 35 -27.38 29.19 19.89
C SER A 35 -26.59 28.49 18.79
N ILE A 36 -26.31 29.22 17.70
CA ILE A 36 -25.41 28.76 16.65
C ILE A 36 -23.99 29.07 17.08
N LYS A 37 -23.16 28.03 17.23
CA LYS A 37 -21.72 28.15 17.47
C LYS A 37 -20.99 27.90 16.16
N PHE A 38 -20.07 28.79 15.84
CA PHE A 38 -19.17 28.62 14.70
C PHE A 38 -17.86 28.00 15.18
N PRO A 39 -17.24 27.11 14.38
CA PRO A 39 -15.93 26.57 14.70
C PRO A 39 -14.91 27.71 14.69
N SER A 40 -14.24 27.94 15.81
CA SER A 40 -13.13 28.89 15.88
C SER A 40 -12.01 28.39 14.98
N ILE A 41 -11.65 29.15 13.95
CA ILE A 41 -10.48 28.85 13.12
C ILE A 41 -9.25 29.23 13.96
N PRO A 42 -8.45 28.28 14.47
CA PRO A 42 -7.25 28.64 15.20
C PRO A 42 -6.35 29.46 14.28
N ALA A 43 -5.86 30.61 14.76
CA ALA A 43 -4.91 31.50 14.06
C ALA A 43 -3.60 30.82 13.59
N LYS A 44 -3.45 29.53 13.87
CA LYS A 44 -2.37 28.65 13.41
C LYS A 44 -2.54 28.17 11.97
N ILE A 45 -3.70 28.33 11.33
CA ILE A 45 -3.92 27.95 9.93
C ILE A 45 -3.34 29.00 8.95
N THR A 46 -3.29 30.27 9.35
CA THR A 46 -2.61 31.34 8.61
C THR A 46 -1.09 31.29 8.74
N GLY A 47 -0.58 30.55 9.72
CA GLY A 47 0.82 30.19 9.84
C GLY A 47 1.13 28.85 9.21
N LEU A 48 1.16 28.78 7.87
CA LEU A 48 1.96 27.78 7.14
C LEU A 48 3.46 28.06 7.38
N VAL A 49 3.87 28.17 8.65
CA VAL A 49 5.24 27.94 9.03
C VAL A 49 5.39 26.44 8.97
N LEU A 50 5.92 25.96 7.85
CA LEU A 50 6.59 24.68 7.79
C LEU A 50 7.52 24.65 9.00
N LYS A 51 7.13 23.98 10.08
CA LYS A 51 8.13 23.54 11.04
C LYS A 51 9.07 22.69 10.20
N PRO A 52 10.36 23.05 10.06
CA PRO A 52 11.30 22.10 9.50
C PRO A 52 11.15 20.86 10.39
N VAL A 53 10.63 19.79 9.80
CA VAL A 53 10.72 18.47 10.41
C VAL A 53 12.20 18.31 10.68
N SER A 54 12.57 18.26 11.95
CA SER A 54 13.91 17.89 12.36
C SER A 54 14.14 16.50 11.81
N THR A 55 14.88 16.48 10.70
CA THR A 55 15.49 15.37 9.96
C THR A 55 16.49 14.66 10.88
N ALA A 56 16.04 14.16 12.03
CA ALA A 56 16.86 13.38 12.94
C ALA A 56 16.83 11.93 12.45
N GLY A 57 17.92 11.52 11.80
CA GLY A 57 18.20 10.13 11.44
C GLY A 57 17.84 9.76 10.00
N TYR A 58 18.25 10.56 9.02
CA TYR A 58 18.51 10.00 7.69
C TYR A 58 19.93 9.50 7.75
N ASP A 59 20.05 8.18 7.89
CA ASP A 59 21.32 7.51 7.74
C ASP A 59 21.84 7.82 6.34
N SER A 60 22.99 8.47 6.27
CA SER A 60 23.65 8.80 5.01
C SER A 60 23.96 7.50 4.31
N ILE A 61 23.17 7.16 3.28
CA ILE A 61 23.48 6.07 2.38
C ILE A 61 24.76 6.49 1.64
N THR A 62 25.89 5.92 2.06
CA THR A 62 27.10 5.88 1.25
C THR A 62 26.76 5.20 -0.06
N VAL A 63 26.83 5.97 -1.15
CA VAL A 63 26.75 5.42 -2.51
C VAL A 63 27.97 4.51 -2.66
N ILE A 64 27.77 3.21 -2.49
CA ILE A 64 28.76 2.21 -2.89
C ILE A 64 28.69 2.16 -4.41
N GLU A 65 29.60 2.87 -5.07
CA GLU A 65 29.71 2.98 -6.53
C GLU A 65 30.22 1.70 -7.22
N ASN A 66 30.22 0.55 -6.53
CA ASN A 66 30.57 -0.75 -7.10
C ASN A 66 29.51 -1.78 -6.71
N VAL A 67 28.35 -1.74 -7.39
CA VAL A 67 27.49 -2.91 -7.49
C VAL A 67 28.04 -3.77 -8.64
N PRO A 68 28.55 -4.98 -8.39
CA PRO A 68 28.84 -5.90 -9.48
C PRO A 68 27.52 -6.15 -10.21
N GLN A 69 27.48 -5.69 -11.46
CA GLN A 69 26.47 -6.01 -12.43
C GLN A 69 26.51 -7.52 -12.70
N ALA A 70 25.62 -8.27 -12.04
CA ALA A 70 24.95 -9.48 -12.51
C ALA A 70 24.35 -10.24 -11.30
N ASP A 71 23.19 -9.80 -10.80
CA ASP A 71 22.36 -10.67 -9.97
C ASP A 71 21.43 -11.49 -10.89
N SER A 72 22.07 -12.24 -11.78
CA SER A 72 21.43 -13.33 -12.51
C SER A 72 21.69 -14.56 -11.65
N LEU A 73 20.73 -14.94 -10.81
CA LEU A 73 20.76 -16.26 -10.18
C LEU A 73 21.03 -17.30 -11.29
N PRO A 74 22.07 -18.13 -11.20
CA PRO A 74 22.15 -19.31 -12.04
C PRO A 74 21.03 -20.25 -11.59
N VAL A 75 19.84 -20.05 -12.17
CA VAL A 75 18.73 -20.98 -11.99
C VAL A 75 19.04 -22.17 -12.89
N GLU A 76 19.77 -23.14 -12.34
CA GLU A 76 19.64 -24.50 -12.83
C GLU A 76 18.20 -24.92 -12.57
N PHE A 77 17.38 -24.91 -13.62
CA PHE A 77 16.06 -25.49 -13.58
C PHE A 77 16.22 -27.00 -13.41
N ASN A 78 16.33 -27.44 -12.16
CA ASN A 78 16.14 -28.83 -11.83
C ASN A 78 14.72 -29.18 -12.28
N THR A 79 14.60 -29.94 -13.37
CA THR A 79 13.33 -30.35 -13.98
C THR A 79 12.49 -31.26 -13.10
N GLY A 80 12.96 -31.53 -11.87
CA GLY A 80 12.14 -32.04 -10.78
C GLY A 80 11.13 -30.98 -10.34
N PHE A 81 9.98 -30.95 -11.01
CA PHE A 81 8.77 -30.40 -10.41
C PHE A 81 8.45 -31.26 -9.20
N GLU A 82 8.96 -30.87 -8.03
CA GLU A 82 8.40 -31.36 -6.77
C GLU A 82 6.98 -30.80 -6.68
N PRO A 83 5.95 -31.67 -6.66
CA PRO A 83 4.58 -31.20 -6.44
C PRO A 83 4.51 -30.46 -5.10
N ILE A 84 3.45 -29.65 -4.92
CA ILE A 84 3.17 -29.05 -3.61
C ILE A 84 3.07 -30.19 -2.60
N GLN A 85 4.12 -30.37 -1.80
CA GLN A 85 4.19 -31.40 -0.79
C GLN A 85 3.37 -30.94 0.41
N PHE A 86 2.18 -31.51 0.55
CA PHE A 86 1.43 -31.44 1.80
C PHE A 86 2.10 -32.41 2.76
N THR A 87 2.75 -31.90 3.81
CA THR A 87 3.35 -32.79 4.81
C THR A 87 2.25 -33.42 5.66
N ASP A 88 2.35 -34.72 5.92
CA ASP A 88 1.46 -35.42 6.88
C ASP A 88 1.77 -35.05 8.34
N SER A 89 2.79 -34.22 8.58
CA SER A 89 3.19 -33.84 9.93
C SER A 89 2.21 -32.84 10.54
N SER A 90 1.67 -33.17 11.71
CA SER A 90 0.86 -32.29 12.54
C SER A 90 1.58 -31.00 12.97
N ASN A 91 2.91 -30.94 12.84
CA ASN A 91 3.74 -29.79 13.24
C ASN A 91 4.24 -28.95 12.05
N LEU A 92 3.34 -28.65 11.11
CA LEU A 92 3.60 -27.71 10.01
C LEU A 92 4.05 -26.33 10.50
N PHE A 93 3.39 -25.85 11.56
CA PHE A 93 3.69 -24.55 12.11
C PHE A 93 5.10 -24.49 12.71
N GLY A 94 5.52 -25.52 13.45
CA GLY A 94 6.89 -25.59 13.99
C GLY A 94 7.94 -25.55 12.88
N LYS A 95 7.77 -26.33 11.81
CA LYS A 95 8.70 -26.29 10.66
C LYS A 95 8.76 -24.91 9.99
N LEU A 96 7.64 -24.21 9.89
CA LEU A 96 7.60 -22.84 9.37
C LEU A 96 8.38 -21.89 10.28
N ILE A 97 8.15 -21.95 11.60
CA ILE A 97 8.88 -21.15 12.58
C ILE A 97 10.37 -21.46 12.51
N ASP A 98 10.76 -22.73 12.46
CA ASP A 98 12.15 -23.14 12.34
C ASP A 98 12.79 -22.59 11.05
N SER A 99 12.04 -22.62 9.95
CA SER A 99 12.46 -22.04 8.67
C SER A 99 12.65 -20.52 8.74
N ILE A 100 11.81 -19.82 9.51
CA ILE A 100 11.86 -18.35 9.62
C ILE A 100 13.00 -17.90 10.54
N PHE A 101 13.21 -18.59 11.67
CA PHE A 101 14.09 -18.13 12.74
C PHE A 101 15.45 -18.83 12.78
N TYR A 102 15.54 -20.08 12.33
CA TYR A 102 16.73 -20.91 12.51
C TYR A 102 17.36 -21.41 11.20
N SER A 103 16.69 -21.23 10.06
CA SER A 103 17.25 -21.61 8.76
C SER A 103 18.38 -20.67 8.33
N SER A 104 19.46 -21.25 7.79
CA SER A 104 20.53 -20.51 7.12
C SER A 104 20.18 -20.12 5.67
N GLY A 105 19.05 -20.60 5.14
CA GLY A 105 18.59 -20.36 3.78
C GLY A 105 17.54 -19.23 3.67
N GLN A 106 17.18 -18.89 2.43
CA GLN A 106 16.14 -17.90 2.16
C GLN A 106 14.75 -18.54 2.23
N THR A 107 13.97 -18.17 3.25
CA THR A 107 12.56 -18.56 3.39
C THR A 107 11.66 -17.59 2.61
N ARG A 108 10.86 -18.10 1.67
CA ARG A 108 9.90 -17.31 0.87
C ARG A 108 8.48 -17.68 1.24
N ILE A 109 7.71 -16.69 1.69
CA ILE A 109 6.31 -16.87 2.08
C ILE A 109 5.43 -16.28 0.98
N MET A 110 4.56 -17.10 0.41
CA MET A 110 3.58 -16.69 -0.60
C MET A 110 2.19 -16.63 0.02
N TYR A 111 1.50 -15.50 -0.17
CA TYR A 111 0.12 -15.30 0.26
C TYR A 111 -0.82 -15.48 -0.94
N TYR A 112 -1.90 -16.22 -0.74
CA TYR A 112 -2.94 -16.43 -1.76
C TYR A 112 -4.32 -16.21 -1.15
N GLY A 113 -5.19 -15.53 -1.89
CA GLY A 113 -6.55 -15.22 -1.42
C GLY A 113 -7.21 -14.14 -2.27
N ASP A 114 -8.09 -13.37 -1.64
CA ASP A 114 -8.95 -12.41 -2.32
C ASP A 114 -8.37 -10.98 -2.41
N SER A 115 -9.25 -10.04 -2.77
CA SER A 115 -8.98 -8.61 -2.86
C SER A 115 -8.25 -7.97 -1.66
N GLN A 116 -8.39 -8.50 -0.45
CA GLN A 116 -7.73 -7.95 0.75
C GLN A 116 -6.21 -8.20 0.74
N LEU A 117 -5.77 -9.32 0.17
CA LEU A 117 -4.36 -9.63 -0.02
C LEU A 117 -3.82 -8.94 -1.28
N GLU A 118 -4.62 -8.87 -2.34
CA GLU A 118 -4.25 -8.19 -3.60
C GLU A 118 -3.97 -6.69 -3.40
N GLY A 119 -4.78 -6.03 -2.58
CA GLY A 119 -4.58 -4.63 -2.15
C GLY A 119 -3.50 -4.44 -1.10
N ASP A 120 -2.80 -5.50 -0.72
CA ASP A 120 -1.71 -5.49 0.25
C ASP A 120 -2.10 -4.90 1.62
N ARG A 121 -3.34 -5.11 2.06
CA ARG A 121 -3.84 -4.53 3.32
C ARG A 121 -3.34 -5.30 4.54
N ILE A 122 -3.32 -6.62 4.43
CA ILE A 122 -2.88 -7.55 5.49
C ILE A 122 -1.43 -7.95 5.28
N THR A 123 -1.05 -8.23 4.03
CA THR A 123 0.29 -8.71 3.68
C THR A 123 1.37 -7.66 3.94
N ASP A 124 1.06 -6.36 3.85
CA ASP A 124 2.00 -5.30 4.24
C ASP A 124 2.39 -5.41 5.70
N TRP A 125 1.38 -5.46 6.57
CA TRP A 125 1.60 -5.57 8.00
C TRP A 125 2.36 -6.86 8.33
N LEU A 126 1.91 -8.01 7.84
CA LEU A 126 2.55 -9.29 8.14
C LEU A 126 4.01 -9.35 7.62
N ARG A 127 4.27 -8.83 6.42
CA ARG A 127 5.63 -8.76 5.86
C ARG A 127 6.53 -7.87 6.69
N ARG A 128 6.02 -6.73 7.18
CA ARG A 128 6.77 -5.83 8.06
C ARG A 128 7.09 -6.50 9.39
N GLU A 129 6.11 -7.13 10.02
CA GLU A 129 6.31 -7.84 11.30
C GLU A 129 7.34 -8.96 11.16
N LEU A 130 7.18 -9.84 10.15
CA LEU A 130 8.14 -10.92 9.93
C LEU A 130 9.55 -10.40 9.70
N ARG A 131 9.71 -9.31 8.94
CA ARG A 131 11.03 -8.68 8.75
C ARG A 131 11.61 -8.08 10.01
N ASN A 132 10.77 -7.54 10.89
CA ASN A 132 11.25 -7.01 12.17
C ASN A 132 11.83 -8.13 13.05
N TYR A 133 11.28 -9.35 12.97
CA TYR A 133 11.72 -10.48 13.78
C TYR A 133 12.85 -11.30 13.16
N SER A 134 12.77 -11.63 11.87
CA SER A 134 13.71 -12.53 11.17
C SER A 134 14.61 -11.82 10.16
N GLY A 135 14.46 -10.51 9.98
CA GLY A 135 15.14 -9.76 8.92
C GLY A 135 14.58 -10.07 7.53
N GLY A 136 15.39 -9.80 6.50
CA GLY A 136 15.04 -10.03 5.10
C GLY A 136 14.64 -8.76 4.35
N THR A 137 14.91 -8.75 3.05
CA THR A 137 14.76 -7.57 2.18
C THR A 137 14.07 -7.92 0.85
N GLY A 138 13.77 -6.89 0.05
CA GLY A 138 13.23 -7.02 -1.32
C GLY A 138 11.71 -7.18 -1.40
N PRO A 139 11.07 -6.88 -2.54
CA PRO A 139 9.61 -6.90 -2.65
C PRO A 139 8.99 -8.31 -2.68
N GLY A 140 9.80 -9.36 -2.86
CA GLY A 140 9.32 -10.72 -3.08
C GLY A 140 8.81 -10.93 -4.52
N LEU A 141 7.89 -11.87 -4.69
CA LEU A 141 7.25 -12.12 -5.98
C LEU A 141 6.15 -11.08 -6.22
N LEU A 142 6.27 -10.33 -7.31
CA LEU A 142 5.28 -9.35 -7.75
C LEU A 142 4.75 -9.70 -9.13
N SER A 143 3.49 -9.36 -9.40
CA SER A 143 2.89 -9.50 -10.73
C SER A 143 3.56 -8.56 -11.73
N PRO A 144 3.76 -8.94 -13.01
CA PRO A 144 4.33 -8.05 -14.03
C PRO A 144 3.52 -6.76 -14.26
N THR A 145 2.22 -6.78 -13.94
CA THR A 145 1.32 -5.62 -14.00
C THR A 145 0.55 -5.46 -12.69
N MET A 146 0.14 -4.23 -12.38
CA MET A 146 -0.69 -3.97 -11.20
C MET A 146 -2.01 -4.75 -11.28
N LEU A 147 -2.24 -5.62 -10.29
CA LEU A 147 -3.47 -6.40 -10.18
C LEU A 147 -4.64 -5.48 -9.78
N VAL A 148 -4.43 -4.66 -8.74
CA VAL A 148 -5.29 -3.55 -8.31
C VAL A 148 -4.55 -2.20 -8.31
N PRO A 149 -5.26 -1.06 -8.40
CA PRO A 149 -4.63 0.27 -8.43
C PRO A 149 -4.24 0.82 -7.05
N TYR A 150 -4.47 0.09 -5.94
CA TYR A 150 -4.41 0.63 -4.56
C TYR A 150 -3.53 -0.17 -3.59
N THR A 151 -2.48 -0.83 -4.08
CA THR A 151 -1.51 -1.53 -3.22
C THR A 151 -0.80 -0.58 -2.24
N ARG A 152 -0.43 -1.08 -1.05
CA ARG A 152 0.20 -0.27 0.00
C ARG A 152 1.72 -0.23 -0.08
N SER A 153 2.39 -1.37 -0.27
CA SER A 153 3.85 -1.45 -0.13
C SER A 153 4.62 -1.39 -1.45
N SER A 154 3.96 -1.54 -2.61
CA SER A 154 4.65 -1.63 -3.90
C SER A 154 3.82 -1.05 -5.03
N TYR A 155 4.48 -0.39 -5.99
CA TYR A 155 3.86 0.12 -7.20
C TYR A 155 4.64 -0.35 -8.42
N ILE A 156 3.95 -0.95 -9.38
CA ILE A 156 4.55 -1.59 -10.56
C ILE A 156 4.24 -0.75 -11.79
N ARG A 157 5.29 -0.29 -12.47
CA ARG A 157 5.19 0.43 -13.73
C ARG A 157 5.53 -0.51 -14.88
N ALA A 158 4.50 -1.05 -15.52
CA ALA A 158 4.67 -1.85 -16.73
C ALA A 158 4.72 -0.94 -17.97
N SER A 159 5.44 -1.38 -19.00
CA SER A 159 5.39 -0.76 -20.33
C SER A 159 4.00 -0.95 -20.97
N ALA A 160 3.64 -0.08 -21.92
CA ALA A 160 2.28 -0.01 -22.48
C ALA A 160 1.82 -1.27 -23.23
N ASN A 161 2.73 -2.16 -23.60
CA ASN A 161 2.46 -3.38 -24.36
C ASN A 161 2.03 -4.59 -23.52
N TRP A 162 2.06 -4.49 -22.19
CA TRP A 162 1.60 -5.58 -21.33
C TRP A 162 0.08 -5.70 -21.36
N LYS A 163 -0.42 -6.93 -21.52
CA LYS A 163 -1.85 -7.26 -21.43
C LYS A 163 -2.07 -8.18 -20.23
N LYS A 164 -3.07 -7.86 -19.41
CA LYS A 164 -3.48 -8.66 -18.25
C LYS A 164 -4.78 -9.38 -18.60
N TYR A 165 -4.81 -10.68 -18.37
CA TYR A 165 -6.00 -11.51 -18.49
C TYR A 165 -6.24 -12.22 -17.15
N ASN A 166 -7.48 -12.24 -16.69
CA ASN A 166 -7.87 -12.94 -15.46
C ASN A 166 -9.03 -13.91 -15.75
N TYR A 167 -9.55 -14.55 -14.71
CA TYR A 167 -10.70 -15.44 -14.83
C TYR A 167 -11.93 -14.76 -15.46
N LEU A 168 -12.14 -13.46 -15.20
CA LEU A 168 -13.26 -12.72 -15.79
C LEU A 168 -13.05 -12.49 -17.29
N SER A 169 -11.82 -12.26 -17.76
CA SER A 169 -11.50 -12.19 -19.20
C SER A 169 -11.80 -13.50 -19.92
N TYR A 170 -11.63 -14.64 -19.24
CA TYR A 170 -12.05 -15.93 -19.79
C TYR A 170 -13.57 -16.04 -19.84
N HIS A 171 -14.25 -15.67 -18.74
CA HIS A 171 -15.71 -15.71 -18.68
C HIS A 171 -16.40 -14.75 -19.67
N SER A 172 -15.78 -13.61 -19.99
CA SER A 172 -16.26 -12.64 -20.98
C SER A 172 -15.94 -13.02 -22.43
N GLY A 173 -15.16 -14.09 -22.66
CA GLY A 173 -14.76 -14.54 -23.98
C GLY A 173 -13.62 -13.74 -24.63
N GLU A 174 -12.90 -12.92 -23.87
CA GLU A 174 -11.69 -12.21 -24.35
C GLU A 174 -10.52 -13.15 -24.62
N ILE A 175 -10.48 -14.27 -23.89
CA ILE A 175 -9.53 -15.37 -24.09
C ILE A 175 -10.29 -16.68 -24.19
N ASN A 176 -9.89 -17.53 -25.13
CA ASN A 176 -10.42 -18.88 -25.27
C ASN A 176 -9.33 -19.88 -24.88
N HIS A 177 -9.70 -20.99 -24.26
CA HIS A 177 -8.80 -22.12 -24.21
C HIS A 177 -8.63 -22.64 -25.65
N ARG A 178 -7.41 -22.94 -26.06
CA ARG A 178 -7.22 -23.75 -27.28
C ARG A 178 -7.68 -25.16 -26.93
N SER A 179 -8.74 -25.60 -27.60
CA SER A 179 -9.11 -27.01 -27.74
C SER A 179 -8.10 -27.75 -28.61
#